data_AF-A0A225W8D1-F1
#
_entry.id   AF-A0A225W8D1-F1
#
_cell.length_a   1.000
_cell.length_b   1.000
_cell.length_c   1.000
_cell.angle_alpha   90.00
_cell.angle_beta   90.00
_cell.angle_gamma   90.00
#
_symmetry.space_group_name_H-M   'P 1'
#
loop_
_entity.id
_entity.type
_entity.pdbx_description
1 polymer ?
#
loop_
_entity_poly.entity_id
_entity_poly.type
_entity_poly.pdbx_seq_one_letter_code
_entity_poly.pdbx_strand_id
1 'polypeptide(L)'
;MPPPEHPIRQNSAPNVSWELTANMEPIIPKKTPPKMGTAETSQPSKRRVTSCAVEEISHHALDRLGVNTEILKKEKGMKKLGICDVDITRGEELRRYTGVSQQEPTSKVEFMFGFNDEQLHRERAIKRLGTTEQEIMDDYSRRVSRLGVTNSFPVKL
;
A
#
# COMPACT_ATOMS: atom_id res chain seq x y z
N MET A 1 -42.90 -41.37 2.23
CA MET A 1 -41.82 -40.80 1.41
C MET A 1 -40.84 -40.11 2.36
N PRO A 2 -39.57 -40.54 2.45
CA PRO A 2 -38.54 -39.79 3.15
C PRO A 2 -38.04 -38.62 2.29
N PRO A 3 -37.45 -37.56 2.88
CA PRO A 3 -36.93 -36.40 2.15
C PRO A 3 -35.61 -36.75 1.43
N PRO A 4 -35.23 -36.00 0.37
CA PRO A 4 -34.02 -36.27 -0.40
C PRO A 4 -32.77 -35.89 0.40
N GLU A 5 -31.81 -36.81 0.48
CA GLU A 5 -30.47 -36.55 1.01
C GLU A 5 -29.68 -35.65 0.06
N HIS A 6 -29.13 -34.56 0.58
CA HIS A 6 -28.17 -33.73 -0.13
C HIS A 6 -26.78 -34.38 -0.11
N PRO A 7 -26.02 -34.38 -1.22
CA PRO A 7 -24.67 -34.92 -1.21
C PRO A 7 -23.73 -34.01 -0.41
N ILE A 8 -23.06 -34.58 0.59
CA ILE A 8 -21.95 -33.98 1.32
C ILE A 8 -20.83 -33.68 0.32
N ARG A 9 -20.56 -32.39 0.10
CA ARG A 9 -19.44 -31.91 -0.71
C ARG A 9 -18.16 -32.10 0.11
N GLN A 10 -17.43 -33.18 -0.13
CA GLN A 10 -16.08 -33.36 0.40
C GLN A 10 -15.15 -32.36 -0.29
N ASN A 11 -14.74 -31.31 0.44
CA ASN A 11 -13.62 -30.46 0.02
C ASN A 11 -12.32 -31.21 0.36
N SER A 12 -11.77 -31.97 -0.58
CA SER A 12 -10.38 -32.42 -0.51
C SER A 12 -9.47 -31.29 -1.01
N ALA A 13 -8.97 -30.46 -0.09
CA ALA A 13 -7.85 -29.60 -0.39
C ALA A 13 -6.61 -30.49 -0.65
N PRO A 14 -5.81 -30.24 -1.71
CA PRO A 14 -4.53 -30.91 -1.85
C PRO A 14 -3.61 -30.47 -0.71
N ASN A 15 -3.11 -31.46 0.03
CA ASN A 15 -2.11 -31.29 1.09
C ASN A 15 -0.82 -30.76 0.44
N VAL A 16 -0.56 -29.46 0.61
CA VAL A 16 0.69 -28.83 0.17
C VAL A 16 1.77 -29.21 1.18
N SER A 17 2.55 -30.24 0.85
CA SER A 17 3.72 -30.65 1.63
C SER A 17 4.87 -29.67 1.37
N TRP A 18 5.45 -29.11 2.45
CA TRP A 18 6.60 -28.22 2.45
C TRP A 18 7.95 -28.95 2.50
N GLU A 19 8.01 -30.22 2.12
CA GLU A 19 9.17 -31.12 2.31
C GLU A 19 10.36 -30.90 1.35
N LEU A 20 10.63 -29.66 0.93
CA LEU A 20 11.76 -29.35 0.04
C LEU A 20 12.83 -28.43 0.65
N THR A 21 12.92 -28.36 1.98
CA THR A 21 13.99 -27.65 2.71
C THR A 21 14.76 -28.54 3.70
N ALA A 22 14.94 -29.83 3.39
CA ALA A 22 15.66 -30.76 4.27
C ALA A 22 17.20 -30.72 4.14
N ASN A 23 17.76 -29.98 3.18
CA ASN A 23 19.20 -29.97 2.90
C ASN A 23 19.85 -28.58 3.02
N MET A 24 19.53 -27.81 4.05
CA MET A 24 20.30 -26.62 4.40
C MET A 24 20.90 -26.82 5.80
N GLU A 25 22.19 -27.11 5.85
CA GLU A 25 22.93 -27.17 7.11
C GLU A 25 22.86 -25.82 7.84
N PRO A 26 22.62 -25.80 9.16
CA PRO A 26 22.65 -24.56 9.93
C PRO A 26 24.06 -23.96 9.93
N ILE A 27 24.21 -22.73 9.42
CA ILE A 27 25.47 -21.98 9.54
C ILE A 27 25.65 -21.60 11.00
N ILE A 28 26.48 -22.37 11.71
CA ILE A 28 26.89 -22.08 13.09
C ILE A 28 27.77 -20.81 13.08
N PRO A 29 27.46 -19.76 13.86
CA PRO A 29 28.32 -18.59 13.97
C PRO A 29 29.65 -18.97 14.63
N LYS A 30 30.74 -19.06 13.85
CA LYS A 30 32.10 -19.22 14.39
C LYS A 30 32.49 -17.97 15.15
N LYS A 31 32.45 -18.06 16.48
CA LYS A 31 32.91 -17.04 17.41
C LYS A 31 34.42 -17.21 17.62
N THR A 32 35.23 -16.56 16.80
CA THR A 32 36.64 -16.31 17.14
C THR A 32 36.94 -14.82 16.97
N PRO A 33 37.31 -14.10 18.05
CA PRO A 33 37.69 -12.70 17.95
C PRO A 33 39.09 -12.59 17.33
N PRO A 34 39.36 -11.59 16.48
CA PRO A 34 40.72 -11.32 16.03
C PRO A 34 41.53 -10.76 17.21
N LYS A 35 42.61 -11.46 17.56
CA LYS A 35 43.62 -10.99 18.53
C LYS A 35 44.48 -9.95 17.82
N MET A 36 44.30 -8.68 18.14
CA MET A 36 45.08 -7.57 17.59
C MET A 36 45.74 -6.77 18.71
N GLY A 37 47.08 -6.76 18.67
CA GLY A 37 47.92 -5.56 18.74
C GLY A 37 47.82 -4.64 19.96
N THR A 38 48.93 -4.52 20.66
CA THR A 38 49.24 -3.52 21.68
C THR A 38 49.05 -2.07 21.21
N ALA A 39 48.71 -1.23 22.18
CA ALA A 39 48.39 0.20 22.14
C ALA A 39 49.19 1.06 21.16
N GLU A 40 48.48 1.80 20.29
CA GLU A 40 48.81 3.18 19.94
C GLU A 40 47.51 3.99 19.73
N THR A 41 47.52 5.20 20.29
CA THR A 41 46.43 6.17 20.39
C THR A 41 45.82 6.50 19.03
N SER A 42 44.64 5.97 18.72
CA SER A 42 43.72 6.59 17.76
C SER A 42 42.43 6.97 18.47
N GLN A 43 42.12 8.26 18.49
CA GLN A 43 40.84 8.73 18.98
C GLN A 43 39.74 8.24 18.03
N PRO A 44 38.76 7.45 18.50
CA PRO A 44 37.56 7.27 17.71
C PRO A 44 36.78 8.60 17.77
N SER A 45 36.71 9.30 16.64
CA SER A 45 35.70 10.33 16.39
C SER A 45 34.32 9.71 16.59
N LYS A 46 33.85 9.73 17.85
CA LYS A 46 32.49 9.38 18.23
C LYS A 46 31.56 10.47 17.71
N ARG A 47 31.23 10.45 16.41
CA ARG A 47 29.89 10.89 16.00
C ARG A 47 28.89 9.82 16.40
N ARG A 48 28.77 9.58 17.71
CA ARG A 48 27.54 9.02 18.26
C ARG A 48 26.56 10.17 18.11
N VAL A 49 25.70 10.09 17.09
CA VAL A 49 24.49 10.89 17.04
C VAL A 49 23.76 10.55 18.34
N THR A 50 23.91 11.42 19.34
CA THR A 50 23.11 11.36 20.55
C THR A 50 21.69 11.51 20.06
N SER A 51 20.92 10.45 20.19
CA SER A 51 19.48 10.51 20.08
C SER A 51 19.00 11.48 21.17
N CYS A 52 18.98 12.77 20.87
CA CYS A 52 18.23 13.70 21.69
C CYS A 52 16.82 13.13 21.74
N ALA A 53 16.38 12.75 22.93
CA ALA A 53 15.00 12.38 23.12
C ALA A 53 14.20 13.60 22.67
N VAL A 54 13.25 13.41 21.74
CA VAL A 54 12.46 14.50 21.17
C VAL A 54 11.70 15.26 22.28
N GLU A 55 11.52 14.61 23.44
CA GLU A 55 10.91 15.13 24.66
C GLU A 55 11.82 16.07 25.48
N GLU A 56 13.13 16.05 25.27
CA GLU A 56 14.08 16.92 25.99
C GLU A 56 14.28 18.28 25.30
N ILE A 57 13.64 18.51 24.15
CA ILE A 57 13.80 19.73 23.37
C ILE A 57 12.90 20.83 23.94
N SER A 58 13.48 22.01 24.20
CA SER A 58 12.74 23.16 24.73
C SER A 58 11.53 23.53 23.87
N HIS A 59 10.33 23.54 24.47
CA HIS A 59 9.09 23.96 23.81
C HIS A 59 9.16 25.35 23.19
N HIS A 60 9.84 26.30 23.85
CA HIS A 60 10.02 27.65 23.33
C HIS A 60 10.88 27.68 22.06
N ALA A 61 11.87 26.78 21.93
CA ALA A 61 12.65 26.67 20.71
C ALA A 61 11.83 26.09 19.55
N LEU A 62 10.96 25.11 19.85
CA LEU A 62 10.04 24.52 18.88
C LEU A 62 9.04 25.56 18.35
N ASP A 63 8.46 26.36 19.24
CA ASP A 63 7.50 27.43 18.90
C ASP A 63 8.13 28.49 17.99
N ARG A 64 9.35 28.94 18.29
CA ARG A 64 10.10 29.88 17.44
C ARG A 64 10.40 29.34 16.03
N LEU A 65 10.53 28.03 15.89
CA LEU A 65 10.76 27.36 14.62
C LEU A 65 9.45 26.95 13.92
N GLY A 66 8.30 27.15 14.56
CA GLY A 66 6.99 26.77 14.02
C GLY A 66 6.81 25.26 13.87
N VAL A 67 7.57 24.44 14.59
CA VAL A 67 7.50 22.97 14.53
C VAL A 67 7.01 22.43 15.87
N ASN A 68 6.30 21.29 15.85
CA ASN A 68 5.87 20.61 17.06
C ASN A 68 6.65 19.29 17.25
N THR A 69 6.56 18.70 18.44
CA THR A 69 7.21 17.43 18.77
C THR A 69 6.74 16.29 17.87
N GLU A 70 5.48 16.32 17.43
CA GLU A 70 4.90 15.32 16.52
C GLU A 70 5.51 15.38 15.11
N ILE A 71 5.80 16.57 14.59
CA ILE A 71 6.53 16.79 13.33
C ILE A 71 7.93 16.18 13.44
N LEU A 72 8.64 16.41 14.56
CA LEU A 72 9.97 15.83 14.76
C LEU A 72 9.95 14.31 14.87
N LYS A 73 8.93 13.73 15.53
CA LYS A 73 8.74 12.28 15.59
C LYS A 73 8.47 11.69 14.20
N LYS A 74 7.58 12.32 13.42
CA LYS A 74 7.29 11.91 12.04
C LYS A 74 8.53 11.98 11.16
N GLU A 75 9.27 13.09 11.21
CA GLU A 75 10.52 13.30 10.47
C GLU A 75 11.57 12.23 10.82
N LYS A 76 11.76 11.95 12.11
CA LYS A 76 12.65 10.86 12.56
C LYS A 76 12.19 9.50 12.05
N GLY A 77 10.88 9.26 12.04
CA GLY A 77 10.27 8.05 11.48
C GLY A 77 10.53 7.89 9.99
N MET A 78 10.28 8.94 9.20
CA MET A 78 10.54 8.94 7.76
C MET A 78 12.01 8.67 7.44
N LYS A 79 12.92 9.38 8.13
CA LYS A 79 14.38 9.14 8.02
C LYS A 79 14.78 7.71 8.39
N LYS A 80 14.17 7.13 9.43
CA LYS A 80 14.42 5.73 9.83
C LYS A 80 13.93 4.74 8.78
N LEU A 81 12.84 5.05 8.09
CA LEU A 81 12.31 4.26 6.99
C LEU A 81 13.03 4.52 5.65
N GLY A 82 13.93 5.50 5.59
CA GLY A 82 14.65 5.86 4.38
C GLY A 82 13.78 6.58 3.33
N ILE A 83 12.68 7.21 3.77
CA ILE A 83 11.74 7.94 2.90
C ILE A 83 12.14 9.42 2.89
N CYS A 84 12.19 10.02 1.70
CA CYS A 84 12.42 11.46 1.51
C CYS A 84 11.22 12.17 0.85
N ASP A 85 11.25 13.51 0.81
CA ASP A 85 10.17 14.31 0.22
C ASP A 85 9.90 13.95 -1.25
N VAL A 86 10.95 13.61 -2.01
CA VAL A 86 10.81 13.17 -3.41
C VAL A 86 10.00 11.87 -3.50
N ASP A 87 10.18 10.95 -2.55
CA ASP A 87 9.42 9.71 -2.49
C ASP A 87 7.95 9.98 -2.14
N ILE A 88 7.69 10.96 -1.26
CA ILE A 88 6.33 11.38 -0.90
C ILE A 88 5.62 11.93 -2.15
N THR A 89 6.23 12.89 -2.85
CA THR A 89 5.65 13.46 -4.08
C THR A 89 5.48 12.41 -5.18
N ARG A 90 6.47 11.52 -5.37
CA ARG A 90 6.34 10.41 -6.32
C ARG A 90 5.24 9.43 -5.90
N GLY A 91 5.07 9.17 -4.60
CA GLY A 91 4.01 8.33 -4.07
C GLY A 91 2.64 8.93 -4.32
N GLU A 92 2.47 10.24 -4.13
CA GLU A 92 1.25 10.98 -4.47
C GLU A 92 0.93 10.87 -5.97
N GLU A 93 1.95 11.04 -6.81
CA GLU A 93 1.82 10.90 -8.26
C GLU A 93 1.31 9.51 -8.66
N LEU A 94 1.92 8.45 -8.12
CA LEU A 94 1.53 7.08 -8.42
C LEU A 94 0.09 6.79 -8.02
N ARG A 95 -0.37 7.32 -6.87
CA ARG A 95 -1.76 7.12 -6.45
C ARG A 95 -2.76 7.72 -7.45
N ARG A 96 -2.38 8.72 -8.25
CA ARG A 96 -3.28 9.29 -9.29
C ARG A 96 -3.58 8.28 -10.41
N TYR A 97 -2.71 7.31 -10.63
CA TYR A 97 -2.86 6.30 -11.70
C TYR A 97 -3.40 4.95 -11.22
N THR A 98 -3.42 4.68 -9.92
CA THR A 98 -3.82 3.37 -9.38
C THR A 98 -5.32 3.22 -9.11
N GLY A 99 -6.12 4.27 -9.30
CA GLY A 99 -7.56 4.26 -9.01
C GLY A 99 -7.91 4.19 -7.51
N VAL A 100 -6.91 4.28 -6.64
CA VAL A 100 -7.05 4.32 -5.18
C VAL A 100 -7.65 5.67 -4.77
N SER A 101 -8.50 5.66 -3.75
CA SER A 101 -9.10 6.89 -3.22
C SER A 101 -8.03 7.83 -2.69
N GLN A 102 -8.08 9.11 -3.09
CA GLN A 102 -7.21 10.17 -2.56
C GLN A 102 -7.79 10.84 -1.30
N GLN A 103 -9.03 10.50 -0.96
CA GLN A 103 -9.69 11.05 0.22
C GLN A 103 -9.17 10.35 1.48
N GLU A 104 -9.27 11.05 2.61
CA GLU A 104 -8.93 10.47 3.90
C GLU A 104 -9.84 9.26 4.16
N PRO A 105 -9.26 8.08 4.48
CA PRO A 105 -10.04 6.87 4.68
C PRO A 105 -10.93 7.01 5.91
N THR A 106 -12.22 6.74 5.73
CA THR A 106 -13.24 6.84 6.79
C THR A 106 -13.40 5.54 7.58
N SER A 107 -12.88 4.43 7.04
CA SER A 107 -12.94 3.11 7.68
C SER A 107 -11.60 2.39 7.62
N LYS A 108 -11.44 1.38 8.49
CA LYS A 108 -10.24 0.52 8.50
C LYS A 108 -10.07 -0.23 7.17
N VAL A 109 -11.18 -0.61 6.53
CA VAL A 109 -11.14 -1.31 5.24
C VAL A 109 -10.60 -0.38 4.16
N GLU A 110 -11.10 0.87 4.11
CA GLU A 110 -10.59 1.88 3.18
C GLU A 110 -9.10 2.17 3.43
N PHE A 111 -8.69 2.24 4.70
CA PHE A 111 -7.29 2.44 5.06
C PHE A 111 -6.39 1.27 4.60
N MET A 112 -6.85 0.03 4.77
CA MET A 112 -6.04 -1.16 4.44
C MET A 112 -5.96 -1.43 2.94
N PHE A 113 -7.05 -1.24 2.21
CA PHE A 113 -7.16 -1.62 0.80
C PHE A 113 -7.07 -0.42 -0.16
N GLY A 114 -7.24 0.80 0.34
CA GLY A 114 -7.18 2.03 -0.46
C GLY A 114 -8.43 2.32 -1.30
N PHE A 115 -9.42 1.43 -1.31
CA PHE A 115 -10.68 1.63 -2.03
C PHE A 115 -11.76 2.09 -1.08
N ASN A 116 -12.52 3.11 -1.49
CA ASN A 116 -13.70 3.53 -0.76
C ASN A 116 -14.89 2.59 -1.00
N ASP A 117 -15.91 2.69 -0.15
CA ASP A 117 -17.08 1.83 -0.26
C ASP A 117 -17.80 1.98 -1.60
N GLU A 118 -17.87 3.18 -2.17
CA GLU A 118 -18.51 3.43 -3.48
C GLU A 118 -17.78 2.69 -4.62
N GLN A 119 -16.44 2.73 -4.63
CA GLN A 119 -15.59 2.02 -5.58
C GLN A 119 -15.79 0.51 -5.48
N LEU A 120 -15.87 -0.02 -4.26
CA LEU A 120 -16.15 -1.44 -4.04
C LEU A 120 -17.55 -1.84 -4.51
N HIS A 121 -18.56 -0.99 -4.30
CA HIS A 121 -19.91 -1.23 -4.80
C HIS A 121 -19.98 -1.20 -6.32
N ARG A 122 -19.30 -0.24 -6.95
CA ARG A 122 -19.17 -0.13 -8.41
C ARG A 122 -18.56 -1.40 -9.00
N GLU A 123 -17.44 -1.85 -8.45
CA GLU A 123 -16.77 -3.07 -8.90
C GLU A 123 -17.67 -4.31 -8.78
N ARG A 124 -18.45 -4.44 -7.70
CA ARG A 124 -19.43 -5.52 -7.55
C ARG A 124 -20.56 -5.43 -8.58
N ALA A 125 -21.03 -4.22 -8.90
CA ALA A 125 -22.10 -4.02 -9.88
C ALA A 125 -21.64 -4.39 -11.30
N ILE A 126 -20.45 -3.93 -11.70
CA ILE A 126 -19.85 -4.25 -13.01
C ILE A 126 -19.70 -5.77 -13.18
N LYS A 127 -19.14 -6.45 -12.17
CA LYS A 127 -19.02 -7.92 -12.17
C LYS A 127 -20.36 -8.63 -12.32
N ARG A 128 -21.41 -8.13 -11.65
CA ARG A 128 -22.77 -8.70 -11.77
C ARG A 128 -23.41 -8.45 -13.13
N LEU A 129 -23.11 -7.33 -13.76
CA LEU A 129 -23.57 -7.02 -15.12
C LEU A 129 -22.85 -7.84 -16.19
N GLY A 130 -21.72 -8.48 -15.85
CA GLY A 130 -20.95 -9.28 -16.79
C GLY A 130 -20.27 -8.45 -17.87
N THR A 131 -19.88 -7.21 -17.55
CA THR A 131 -19.25 -6.24 -18.44
C THR A 131 -17.96 -5.69 -17.81
N THR A 132 -17.26 -4.80 -18.52
CA THR A 132 -16.06 -4.10 -18.03
C THR A 132 -16.31 -2.60 -17.92
N GLU A 133 -15.53 -1.91 -17.08
CA GLU A 133 -15.58 -0.44 -16.99
C GLU A 133 -15.32 0.22 -18.35
N GLN A 134 -14.44 -0.36 -19.17
CA GLN A 134 -14.14 0.15 -20.51
C GLN A 134 -15.34 0.05 -21.44
N GLU A 135 -16.06 -1.06 -21.44
CA GLU A 135 -17.27 -1.23 -22.26
C GLU A 135 -18.37 -0.24 -21.87
N ILE A 136 -18.53 0.01 -20.57
CA ILE A 136 -19.48 1.01 -20.05
C ILE A 136 -19.09 2.41 -20.55
N MET A 137 -17.80 2.76 -20.46
CA MET A 137 -17.29 4.06 -20.92
C MET A 137 -17.41 4.23 -22.44
N ASP A 138 -17.14 3.17 -23.21
CA ASP A 138 -17.30 3.17 -24.66
C ASP A 138 -18.76 3.32 -25.04
N ASP A 139 -19.69 2.63 -24.36
CA ASP A 139 -21.12 2.77 -24.61
C ASP A 139 -21.63 4.16 -24.28
N TYR A 140 -21.23 4.71 -23.14
CA TYR A 140 -21.52 6.08 -22.76
C TYR A 140 -21.04 7.06 -23.84
N SER A 141 -19.78 6.95 -24.26
CA SER A 141 -19.20 7.81 -25.29
C SER A 141 -19.96 7.69 -26.62
N ARG A 142 -20.30 6.46 -27.04
CA ARG A 142 -21.11 6.23 -28.25
C ARG A 142 -22.50 6.87 -28.17
N ARG A 143 -23.17 6.82 -27.01
CA ARG A 143 -24.47 7.47 -26.83
C ARG A 143 -24.35 8.99 -26.86
N VAL A 144 -23.36 9.54 -26.17
CA VAL A 144 -23.10 10.99 -26.15
C VAL A 144 -22.79 11.52 -27.54
N SER A 145 -21.93 10.85 -28.31
CA SER A 145 -21.59 11.27 -29.69
C SER A 145 -22.78 11.29 -30.65
N ARG A 146 -23.88 10.60 -30.33
CA ARG A 146 -25.11 10.58 -31.13
C ARG A 146 -26.15 11.59 -30.67
N LEU A 147 -25.92 12.30 -29.56
CA LEU A 147 -26.80 13.38 -29.12
C LEU A 147 -26.84 14.48 -30.20
N GLY A 148 -28.05 14.87 -30.59
CA GLY A 148 -28.27 15.90 -31.61
C GLY A 148 -28.20 15.43 -33.06
N VAL A 149 -27.84 14.16 -33.33
CA VAL A 149 -27.94 13.59 -34.67
C VAL A 149 -29.39 13.17 -34.91
N THR A 150 -30.15 13.97 -35.64
CA THR A 150 -31.46 13.55 -36.14
C THR A 150 -31.25 12.55 -37.27
N ASN A 151 -31.78 11.34 -37.10
CA ASN A 151 -31.81 10.35 -38.17
C ASN A 151 -32.77 10.82 -39.27
N SER A 152 -32.34 11.74 -40.13
CA SER A 152 -33.03 12.11 -41.35
C SER A 152 -32.85 10.99 -42.38
N PHE A 153 -33.54 9.87 -42.18
CA PHE A 153 -33.72 8.91 -43.26
C PHE A 153 -34.79 9.47 -44.21
N PRO A 154 -34.49 9.65 -45.51
CA PRO A 154 -35.53 9.92 -46.48
C PRO A 154 -36.38 8.65 -46.61
N VAL A 155 -37.57 8.67 -46.01
CA VAL A 155 -38.63 7.71 -46.32
C VAL A 155 -38.97 7.94 -47.80
N LYS A 156 -38.44 7.09 -48.68
CA LYS A 156 -38.92 7.00 -50.06
C LYS A 156 -40.31 6.36 -49.99
N LEU A 157 -41.33 7.20 -50.15
CA LEU A 157 -42.70 6.80 -50.49
C LEU A 157 -42.74 6.17 -51.89
#